data_AF-A0A7Y4MH13-F1
#
_entry.id   AF-A0A7Y4MH13-F1
#
_cell.length_a   1.000
_cell.length_b   1.000
_cell.length_c   1.000
_cell.angle_alpha   90.00
_cell.angle_beta   90.00
_cell.angle_gamma   90.00
#
_symmetry.space_group_name_H-M   'P 1'
#
loop_
_entity.id
_entity.type
_entity.pdbx_description
1 polymer ?
#
loop_
_entity_poly.entity_id
_entity_poly.type
_entity_poly.pdbx_seq_one_letter_code
_entity_poly.pdbx_strand_id
1 'polypeptide(L)'
;MPRQELLELYRRATVVVVQGGPGSILDAREVGHIPIAVPRRPELHEVVDRHQLAFSDTMARYGNARVVDTCEALSEAMDSAFRQPESMRTAPRLSGAKTAAMKLDEAICQLELSGHKPVALRRIKQMAIRRH
;
A
#
# COMPACT_ATOMS: atom_id res chain seq x y z
N MET A 1 -14.44 10.74 -9.65
CA MET A 1 -15.01 10.74 -8.28
C MET A 1 -13.98 11.32 -7.32
N PRO A 2 -14.35 12.30 -6.48
CA PRO A 2 -13.50 12.81 -5.41
C PRO A 2 -13.06 11.71 -4.43
N ARG A 3 -11.84 11.80 -3.91
CA ARG A 3 -11.29 10.80 -2.97
C ARG A 3 -12.16 10.63 -1.72
N GLN A 4 -12.71 11.73 -1.18
CA GLN A 4 -13.54 11.66 0.01
C GLN A 4 -14.80 10.82 -0.20
N GLU A 5 -15.45 10.97 -1.36
CA GLU A 5 -16.62 10.18 -1.75
C GLU A 5 -16.26 8.70 -1.92
N LEU A 6 -15.09 8.39 -2.51
CA LEU A 6 -14.56 7.03 -2.59
C LEU A 6 -14.38 6.39 -1.20
N LEU A 7 -13.81 7.13 -0.25
CA LEU A 7 -13.58 6.64 1.11
C LEU A 7 -14.90 6.40 1.85
N GLU A 8 -15.93 7.21 1.60
CA GLU A 8 -17.28 6.97 2.15
C GLU A 8 -17.93 5.72 1.57
N LEU A 9 -17.74 5.45 0.27
CA LEU A 9 -18.14 4.18 -0.34
C LEU A 9 -17.41 3.01 0.30
N TYR A 10 -16.09 3.11 0.47
CA TYR A 10 -15.31 2.06 1.13
C TYR A 10 -15.78 1.82 2.57
N ARG A 11 -16.04 2.87 3.38
CA ARG A 11 -16.51 2.71 4.77
C ARG A 11 -17.79 1.88 4.88
N ARG A 12 -18.71 2.04 3.93
CA ARG A 12 -20.02 1.37 3.89
C ARG A 12 -19.98 0.01 3.20
N ALA A 13 -18.92 -0.29 2.45
CA ALA A 13 -18.80 -1.54 1.74
C ALA A 13 -18.64 -2.72 2.70
N THR A 14 -19.22 -3.87 2.34
CA THR A 14 -18.95 -5.13 3.04
C THR A 14 -17.57 -5.67 2.65
N VAL A 15 -17.25 -5.60 1.36
CA VAL A 15 -16.00 -6.05 0.77
C VAL A 15 -15.52 -4.99 -0.22
N VAL A 16 -14.23 -4.71 -0.22
CA VAL A 16 -13.60 -3.78 -1.18
C VAL A 16 -12.69 -4.59 -2.11
N VAL A 17 -12.93 -4.47 -3.41
CA VAL A 17 -12.09 -5.06 -4.47
C VAL A 17 -11.41 -3.93 -5.23
N VAL A 18 -10.10 -4.05 -5.46
CA VAL A 18 -9.30 -3.01 -6.14
C VAL A 18 -8.37 -3.61 -7.17
N GLN A 19 -8.08 -2.85 -8.23
CA GLN A 19 -7.05 -3.19 -9.20
C GLN A 19 -5.64 -2.91 -8.63
N GLY A 20 -5.21 -3.64 -7.60
CA GLY A 20 -3.82 -3.83 -7.11
C GLY A 20 -2.88 -2.64 -6.88
N GLY A 21 -3.31 -1.39 -7.08
CA GLY A 21 -2.46 -0.22 -7.04
C GLY A 21 -2.16 0.25 -5.61
N PRO A 22 -0.97 0.84 -5.36
CA PRO A 22 -0.62 1.33 -4.03
C PRO A 22 -1.64 2.26 -3.38
N GLY A 23 -2.15 3.24 -4.14
CA GLY A 23 -3.14 4.20 -3.64
C GLY A 23 -4.44 3.52 -3.21
N SER A 24 -4.99 2.65 -4.06
CA SER A 24 -6.28 1.99 -3.77
C SER A 24 -6.20 1.04 -2.57
N ILE A 25 -5.09 0.32 -2.41
CA ILE A 25 -4.87 -0.54 -1.24
C ILE A 25 -4.78 0.33 0.03
N LEU A 26 -4.00 1.42 -0.01
CA LEU A 26 -3.84 2.30 1.14
C LEU A 26 -5.13 3.03 1.53
N ASP A 27 -5.93 3.48 0.56
CA ASP A 27 -7.23 4.11 0.80
C ASP A 27 -8.22 3.15 1.45
N ALA A 28 -8.28 1.89 1.00
CA ALA A 28 -9.10 0.86 1.65
C ALA A 28 -8.64 0.60 3.09
N ARG A 29 -7.33 0.53 3.32
CA ARG A 29 -6.74 0.37 4.65
C ARG A 29 -7.02 1.57 5.55
N GLU A 30 -7.05 2.79 5.01
CA GLU A 30 -7.33 4.02 5.77
C GLU A 30 -8.69 3.99 6.46
N VAL A 31 -9.66 3.29 5.87
CA VAL A 31 -11.01 3.14 6.43
C VAL A 31 -11.25 1.79 7.12
N GLY A 32 -10.21 0.99 7.29
CA GLY A 32 -10.27 -0.26 8.05
C GLY A 32 -10.63 -1.51 7.25
N HIS A 33 -10.49 -1.49 5.91
CA HIS A 33 -10.67 -2.68 5.08
C HIS A 33 -9.34 -3.35 4.71
N ILE A 34 -9.32 -4.68 4.73
CA ILE A 34 -8.34 -5.48 3.98
C ILE A 34 -8.95 -5.71 2.59
N PRO A 35 -8.49 -5.04 1.52
CA PRO A 35 -9.09 -5.20 0.20
C PRO A 35 -8.65 -6.51 -0.47
N ILE A 36 -9.50 -7.02 -1.37
CA ILE A 36 -9.09 -8.01 -2.38
C ILE A 36 -8.42 -7.25 -3.52
N ALA A 37 -7.15 -7.50 -3.75
CA ALA A 37 -6.34 -6.83 -4.74
C ALA A 37 -6.14 -7.72 -5.97
N VAL A 38 -6.63 -7.28 -7.12
CA VAL A 38 -6.40 -7.92 -8.42
C VAL A 38 -5.28 -7.15 -9.14
N PRO A 39 -4.05 -7.68 -9.20
CA PRO A 39 -2.96 -6.99 -9.85
C PRO A 39 -3.17 -6.96 -11.36
N ARG A 40 -2.68 -5.91 -12.00
CA ARG A 40 -2.62 -5.83 -13.46
C ARG A 40 -1.61 -6.84 -13.99
N ARG A 41 -1.89 -7.41 -15.16
CA ARG A 41 -1.05 -8.45 -15.77
C ARG A 41 -0.06 -7.85 -16.77
N PRO A 42 1.26 -7.97 -16.56
CA PRO A 42 2.27 -7.50 -17.51
C PRO A 42 2.14 -8.17 -18.89
N GLU A 43 1.70 -9.42 -18.92
CA GLU A 43 1.52 -10.21 -20.15
C GLU A 43 0.41 -9.65 -21.04
N LEU A 44 -0.54 -8.91 -20.44
CA LEU A 44 -1.62 -8.20 -21.13
C LEU A 44 -1.24 -6.75 -21.48
N HIS A 45 0.01 -6.34 -21.25
CA HIS A 45 0.53 -4.99 -21.50
C HIS A 45 -0.22 -3.89 -20.72
N GLU A 46 -0.86 -4.24 -19.60
CA GLU A 46 -1.61 -3.30 -18.75
C GLU A 46 -0.69 -2.39 -17.89
N VAL A 47 0.59 -2.73 -17.77
CA VAL A 47 1.56 -2.01 -16.94
C VAL A 47 2.90 -1.93 -17.64
N VAL A 48 3.52 -0.74 -17.61
CA VAL A 48 4.89 -0.51 -18.09
C VAL A 48 5.92 -1.02 -17.08
N ASP A 49 5.57 -1.09 -15.78
CA ASP A 49 6.48 -1.43 -14.67
C ASP A 49 5.97 -2.54 -13.74
N ARG A 50 6.84 -3.53 -13.46
CA ARG A 50 6.57 -4.68 -12.56
C ARG A 50 6.46 -4.32 -11.07
N HIS A 51 6.65 -3.05 -10.70
CA HIS A 51 6.67 -2.61 -9.31
C HIS A 51 5.33 -2.77 -8.57
N GLN A 52 4.20 -2.79 -9.28
CA GLN A 52 2.89 -3.01 -8.66
C GLN A 52 2.71 -4.44 -8.12
N LEU A 53 3.33 -5.43 -8.76
CA LEU A 53 3.28 -6.83 -8.31
C LEU A 53 4.03 -6.99 -7.00
N ALA A 54 5.27 -6.47 -6.93
CA ALA A 54 6.08 -6.51 -5.71
C ALA A 54 5.41 -5.81 -4.54
N PHE A 55 4.73 -4.69 -4.80
CA PHE A 55 3.94 -3.99 -3.78
C PHE A 55 2.76 -4.82 -3.30
N SER A 56 1.99 -5.41 -4.23
CA SER A 56 0.83 -6.23 -3.90
C SER A 56 1.23 -7.45 -3.06
N ASP A 57 2.31 -8.15 -3.45
CA ASP A 57 2.87 -9.26 -2.69
C ASP A 57 3.28 -8.83 -1.27
N THR A 58 3.99 -7.70 -1.16
CA THR A 58 4.38 -7.15 0.14
C THR A 58 3.15 -6.86 1.01
N MET A 59 2.11 -6.27 0.44
CA MET A 59 0.87 -6.00 1.16
C MET A 59 0.17 -7.28 1.61
N ALA A 60 0.15 -8.32 0.78
CA ALA A 60 -0.39 -9.63 1.14
C ALA A 60 0.37 -10.25 2.33
N ARG A 61 1.71 -10.25 2.27
CA ARG A 61 2.57 -10.80 3.32
C ARG A 61 2.37 -10.16 4.69
N TYR A 62 2.03 -8.88 4.73
CA TYR A 62 1.74 -8.15 5.98
C TYR A 62 0.24 -8.10 6.33
N GLY A 63 -0.62 -8.86 5.65
CA GLY A 63 -2.07 -8.88 5.91
C GLY A 63 -2.79 -7.56 5.59
N ASN A 64 -2.19 -6.73 4.73
CA ASN A 64 -2.75 -5.45 4.30
C ASN A 64 -3.59 -5.55 3.02
N ALA A 65 -3.54 -6.69 2.32
CA ALA A 65 -4.41 -7.00 1.18
C ALA A 65 -4.52 -8.52 1.04
N ARG A 66 -5.54 -8.99 0.33
CA ARG A 66 -5.59 -10.37 -0.19
C ARG A 66 -5.42 -10.31 -1.69
N VAL A 67 -4.29 -10.79 -2.21
CA VAL A 67 -3.97 -10.73 -3.64
C VAL A 67 -4.49 -11.98 -4.34
N VAL A 68 -5.17 -11.79 -5.46
CA VAL A 68 -5.71 -12.86 -6.32
C VAL A 68 -5.43 -12.53 -7.78
N ASP A 69 -4.99 -13.50 -8.56
CA ASP A 69 -4.53 -13.32 -9.96
C ASP A 69 -5.29 -14.18 -10.98
N THR A 70 -6.26 -14.97 -10.52
CA THR A 70 -7.19 -15.76 -11.35
C THR A 70 -8.64 -15.43 -11.03
N CYS A 71 -9.54 -15.72 -11.98
CA CYS A 71 -10.98 -15.54 -11.79
C CYS A 71 -11.52 -16.46 -10.70
N GLU A 72 -11.01 -17.69 -10.64
CA GLU A 72 -11.38 -18.70 -9.66
C GLU A 72 -10.99 -18.23 -8.25
N ALA A 73 -9.74 -17.78 -8.06
CA ALA A 73 -9.28 -17.26 -6.79
C ALA A 73 -10.05 -15.99 -6.35
N LEU A 74 -10.44 -15.13 -7.30
CA LEU A 74 -11.30 -13.99 -7.00
C LEU A 74 -12.68 -14.44 -6.53
N SER A 75 -13.29 -15.44 -7.18
CA SER A 75 -14.60 -15.98 -6.78
C SER A 75 -14.54 -16.58 -5.37
N GLU A 76 -13.56 -17.44 -5.10
CA GLU A 76 -13.36 -18.05 -3.79
C GLU A 76 -13.12 -17.02 -2.68
N ALA A 77 -12.31 -16.00 -2.99
CA ALA A 77 -12.06 -14.88 -2.09
C ALA A 77 -13.36 -14.13 -1.77
N MET A 78 -14.18 -13.83 -2.78
CA MET A 78 -15.47 -13.17 -2.60
C MET A 78 -16.42 -14.02 -1.74
N ASP A 79 -16.54 -15.31 -2.01
CA ASP A 79 -17.40 -16.21 -1.22
C ASP A 79 -16.94 -16.33 0.24
N SER A 80 -15.63 -16.41 0.46
CA SER A 80 -15.06 -16.37 1.81
C SER A 80 -15.35 -15.03 2.51
N ALA A 81 -15.22 -13.91 1.81
CA ALA A 81 -15.46 -12.59 2.36
C ALA A 81 -16.94 -12.35 2.71
N PHE A 82 -17.87 -12.87 1.92
CA PHE A 82 -19.30 -12.78 2.24
C PHE A 82 -19.72 -13.71 3.38
N ARG A 83 -19.07 -14.87 3.53
CA ARG A 83 -19.30 -15.77 4.67
C ARG A 83 -18.76 -15.21 5.99
N GLN A 84 -17.65 -14.49 5.94
CA GLN A 84 -16.97 -13.92 7.12
C GLN A 84 -16.50 -12.48 6.86
N PRO A 85 -17.41 -11.48 6.79
CA PRO A 85 -17.06 -10.11 6.46
C PRO A 85 -16.07 -9.46 7.43
N GLU A 86 -16.10 -9.87 8.70
CA GLU A 86 -15.19 -9.40 9.75
C GLU A 86 -13.72 -9.76 9.46
N SER A 87 -13.46 -10.86 8.72
CA SER A 87 -12.11 -11.22 8.27
C SER A 87 -11.50 -10.20 7.29
N MET A 88 -12.35 -9.38 6.67
CA MET A 88 -11.96 -8.31 5.74
C MET A 88 -11.83 -6.95 6.42
N ARG A 89 -11.89 -6.90 7.76
CA ARG A 89 -11.82 -5.69 8.56
C ARG A 89 -10.60 -5.69 9.46
N THR A 90 -10.13 -4.49 9.79
CA THR A 90 -8.92 -4.26 10.57
C THR A 90 -8.99 -2.90 11.26
N ALA A 91 -8.02 -2.59 12.11
CA ALA A 91 -7.87 -1.22 12.60
C ALA A 91 -7.58 -0.27 11.42
N PRO A 92 -8.28 0.88 11.32
CA PRO A 92 -8.00 1.89 10.30
C PRO A 92 -6.53 2.29 10.29
N ARG A 93 -5.93 2.30 9.10
CA ARG A 93 -4.57 2.79 8.91
C ARG A 93 -4.59 4.31 8.85
N LEU A 94 -4.27 4.98 9.95
CA LEU A 94 -4.13 6.43 9.94
C LEU A 94 -2.92 6.82 9.06
N SER A 95 -3.18 7.49 7.94
CA SER A 95 -2.14 8.13 7.12
C SER A 95 -1.57 9.33 7.88
N GLY A 96 -0.66 9.07 8.81
CA GLY A 96 0.12 10.10 9.45
C GLY A 96 1.28 10.49 8.54
N ALA A 97 1.07 11.15 7.41
CA ALA A 97 2.20 11.65 6.59
C ALA A 97 3.17 12.50 7.43
N LYS A 98 2.60 13.30 8.33
CA LYS A 98 3.34 14.04 9.37
C LYS A 98 4.09 13.11 10.33
N THR A 99 3.42 12.06 10.83
CA THR A 99 4.03 11.06 11.73
C THR A 99 5.14 10.26 11.04
N ALA A 100 4.97 9.91 9.76
CA ALA A 100 5.97 9.23 8.95
C ALA A 100 7.18 10.13 8.71
N ALA A 101 6.95 11.42 8.39
CA ALA A 101 8.01 12.41 8.29
C ALA A 101 8.76 12.58 9.61
N MET A 102 8.07 12.66 10.74
CA MET A 102 8.69 12.75 12.08
C MET A 102 9.53 11.50 12.41
N LYS A 103 9.02 10.29 12.13
CA LYS A 103 9.77 9.05 12.35
C LYS A 103 10.99 8.94 11.43
N LEU A 104 10.89 9.44 10.20
CA LEU A 104 12.01 9.50 9.28
C LEU A 104 13.09 10.48 9.79
N ASP A 105 12.67 11.66 10.25
CA ASP A 105 13.55 12.67 10.84
C ASP A 105 14.30 12.11 12.06
N GLU A 106 13.58 11.44 12.96
CA GLU A 106 14.17 10.76 14.13
C GLU A 106 15.21 9.70 13.72
N ALA A 107 14.89 8.85 12.75
CA ALA A 107 15.81 7.83 12.25
C ALA A 107 17.06 8.44 11.60
N ILE A 108 16.91 9.56 10.88
CA ILE A 108 18.05 10.30 10.31
C ILE A 108 18.93 10.85 11.43
N CYS A 109 18.35 11.50 12.44
CA CYS A 109 19.10 12.02 13.59
C CYS A 109 19.85 10.90 14.34
N GLN A 110 19.22 9.74 14.54
CA GLN A 110 19.87 8.58 15.17
C GLN A 110 21.07 8.09 14.35
N LEU A 111 20.95 8.05 13.02
CA LEU A 111 22.06 7.67 12.14
C LEU A 111 23.20 8.68 12.19
N GLU A 112 22.90 9.98 12.24
CA GLU A 112 23.92 11.04 12.38
C GLU A 112 24.67 10.96 13.72
N LEU A 113 23.96 10.62 14.81
CA LEU A 113 24.53 10.48 16.14
C LEU A 113 25.35 9.20 16.31
N SER A 114 24.99 8.12 15.62
CA SER A 114 25.65 6.81 15.74
C SER A 114 27.04 6.71 15.09
N GLY A 115 27.53 7.78 14.44
CA GLY A 115 28.91 7.87 13.91
C GLY A 115 29.24 6.94 12.74
N HIS A 116 28.37 5.99 12.40
CA HIS A 116 28.52 5.10 11.25
C HIS A 116 28.13 5.85 9.98
N LYS A 117 29.10 6.41 9.24
CA LYS A 117 28.85 7.04 7.94
C LYS A 117 28.52 5.97 6.89
N PRO A 118 27.25 5.74 6.51
CA PRO A 118 26.94 4.83 5.43
C PRO A 118 27.27 5.57 4.13
N VAL A 119 28.03 4.91 3.25
CA VAL A 119 28.50 5.44 1.96
C VAL A 119 27.37 6.08 1.11
N ALA A 120 26.11 5.71 1.35
CA ALA A 120 24.91 6.22 0.69
C ALA A 120 24.63 7.73 0.90
N LEU A 121 24.94 8.29 2.08
CA LEU A 121 24.64 9.70 2.41
C LEU A 121 25.46 10.70 1.58
N ARG A 122 26.60 10.28 1.01
CA ARG A 122 27.46 11.13 0.18
C ARG A 122 26.84 11.45 -1.18
N ARG A 123 25.97 10.59 -1.72
CA ARG A 123 25.29 10.80 -3.01
C ARG A 123 24.09 11.75 -2.91
N ILE A 124 23.34 11.71 -1.81
CA ILE A 124 22.16 12.56 -1.62
C ILE A 124 22.58 14.04 -1.49
N LYS A 125 23.65 14.34 -0.75
CA LYS A 125 24.21 15.70 -0.67
C LYS A 125 24.72 16.21 -2.03
N GLN A 126 25.31 15.34 -2.86
CA GLN A 126 25.76 15.73 -4.21
C GLN A 126 24.61 16.02 -5.19
N MET A 127 23.44 15.39 -5.00
CA MET A 127 22.26 15.66 -5.83
C MET A 127 21.52 16.93 -5.41
N ALA A 128 21.52 17.27 -4.12
CA ALA A 128 20.92 18.51 -3.61
C ALA A 128 21.70 19.77 -4.01
N ILE A 129 23.02 19.66 -4.18
CA ILE A 129 23.91 20.80 -4.52
C ILE A 129 23.92 21.11 -6.03
N ARG A 130 23.44 20.21 -6.89
CA ARG A 130 23.44 20.39 -8.36
C ARG A 130 22.21 21.10 -8.95
N ARG A 131 21.39 21.77 -8.14
CA ARG A 131 20.35 22.70 -8.62
C ARG A 131 20.76 24.16 -8.39
N HIS A 132 21.83 24.58 -9.07
CA HIS A 132 22.10 25.97 -9.42
C HIS A 132 22.77 26.00 -10.79
#